data_AF-A0A8T1VL51-F1
#
_entry.id   AF-A0A8T1VL51-F1
#
_cell.length_a   1.000
_cell.length_b   1.000
_cell.length_c   1.000
_cell.angle_alpha   90.00
_cell.angle_beta   90.00
_cell.angle_gamma   90.00
#
_symmetry.space_group_name_H-M   'P 1'
#
loop_
_entity.id
_entity.type
_entity.pdbx_description
1 polymer ?
#
loop_
_entity_poly.entity_id
_entity_poly.type
_entity_poly.pdbx_seq_one_letter_code
_entity_poly.pdbx_strand_id
1 'polypeptide(L)'
;MDVIPNATVPEHSICTDPVRMATEVLKKAARVNAEPARKRLTKDYTRLSTQIVLNETAMKDSLAYVKTMRVVDEAEVEAHLSQIKELATCIDSEKQRRDTALAAVVAQEWKEQRTEFEYLVQHVDQTENPFASHEKLARIYNELSQNGVEVLALRSKLKNCLSLLSEGGGGREVHFRELGVD
;
A
#
# COMPACT_ATOMS: atom_id res chain seq x y z
N MET A 1 7.19 66.01 26.07
CA MET A 1 8.39 65.21 25.75
C MET A 1 8.65 64.41 27.03
N ASP A 2 8.27 63.15 27.17
CA ASP A 2 8.25 62.07 26.18
C ASP A 2 7.09 61.08 26.39
N VAL A 3 6.44 60.76 25.28
CA VAL A 3 5.46 59.68 25.16
C VAL A 3 6.25 58.41 24.89
N ILE A 4 6.28 57.46 25.83
CA ILE A 4 6.82 56.13 25.56
C ILE A 4 5.71 55.27 24.96
N PRO A 5 5.92 54.59 23.81
CA PRO A 5 4.87 53.93 23.07
C PRO A 5 4.41 52.66 23.77
N ASN A 6 3.10 52.48 23.82
CA ASN A 6 2.43 51.24 24.15
C ASN A 6 2.95 50.13 23.23
N ALA A 7 3.67 49.16 23.77
CA ALA A 7 4.13 48.00 23.03
C ALA A 7 2.94 47.10 22.74
N THR A 8 2.31 47.32 21.59
CA THR A 8 1.33 46.37 21.03
C THR A 8 2.08 45.09 20.70
N VAL A 9 1.97 44.10 21.57
CA VAL A 9 2.32 42.71 21.25
C VAL A 9 1.43 42.30 20.08
N PRO A 10 1.99 41.86 18.93
CA PRO A 10 1.17 41.29 17.88
C PRO A 10 0.74 39.90 18.38
N GLU A 11 -0.50 39.80 18.85
CA GLU A 11 -1.17 38.50 18.94
C GLU A 11 -1.19 37.91 17.53
N HIS A 12 -0.28 36.98 17.26
CA HIS A 12 -0.39 36.08 16.13
C HIS A 12 -1.55 35.12 16.40
N SER A 13 -2.77 35.67 16.27
CA SER A 13 -3.99 34.89 16.10
C SER A 13 -3.96 34.32 14.69
N ILE A 14 -3.20 33.23 14.51
CA ILE A 14 -3.55 32.26 13.49
C ILE A 14 -4.75 31.49 14.06
N CYS A 15 -5.90 32.16 14.17
CA CYS A 15 -7.19 31.50 14.31
C CYS A 15 -7.48 30.82 12.98
N THR A 16 -6.83 29.68 12.78
CA THR A 16 -7.12 28.81 11.67
C THR A 16 -8.44 28.15 12.01
N ASP A 17 -9.52 28.57 11.35
CA ASP A 17 -10.83 27.95 11.46
C ASP A 17 -10.67 26.41 11.35
N PRO A 18 -10.97 25.65 12.42
CA PRO A 18 -10.83 24.19 12.45
C PRO A 18 -11.62 23.50 11.34
N VAL A 19 -12.77 24.07 10.94
CA VAL A 19 -13.61 23.56 9.85
C VAL A 19 -12.89 23.73 8.51
N ARG A 20 -12.26 24.89 8.29
CA ARG A 20 -11.45 25.15 7.10
C ARG A 20 -10.26 24.19 7.00
N MET A 21 -9.53 23.97 8.09
CA MET A 21 -8.41 23.01 8.11
C MET A 21 -8.85 21.58 7.83
N ALA A 22 -9.92 21.13 8.49
CA ALA A 22 -10.48 19.81 8.27
C ALA A 22 -10.93 19.61 6.81
N THR A 23 -11.52 20.65 6.20
CA THR A 23 -11.94 20.62 4.79
C THR A 23 -10.74 20.50 3.83
N GLU A 24 -9.64 21.22 4.10
CA GLU A 24 -8.42 21.10 3.29
C GLU A 24 -7.75 19.73 3.46
N VAL A 25 -7.74 19.16 4.67
CA VAL A 25 -7.28 17.78 4.92
C VAL A 25 -8.13 16.77 4.13
N LEU A 26 -9.45 16.94 4.08
CA LEU A 26 -10.33 16.09 3.28
C LEU A 26 -10.04 16.17 1.78
N LYS A 27 -9.78 17.36 1.24
CA LYS A 27 -9.41 17.56 -0.17
C LYS A 27 -8.09 16.86 -0.48
N LYS A 28 -7.08 17.00 0.38
CA LYS A 28 -5.78 16.34 0.21
C LYS A 28 -5.89 14.82 0.29
N ALA A 29 -6.65 14.30 1.25
CA ALA A 29 -6.89 12.86 1.42
C ALA A 29 -7.71 12.22 0.26
N ALA A 30 -8.53 13.01 -0.44
CA ALA A 30 -9.23 12.55 -1.63
C ALA A 30 -8.29 12.25 -2.81
N ARG A 31 -7.20 13.02 -2.96
CA ARG A 31 -6.19 12.82 -4.01
C ARG A 31 -5.39 11.53 -3.81
N VAL A 32 -5.12 11.16 -2.56
CA VAL A 32 -4.40 9.92 -2.19
C VAL A 32 -5.15 8.64 -2.62
N ASN A 33 -6.47 8.72 -2.81
CA ASN A 33 -7.34 7.58 -3.14
C ASN A 33 -7.92 7.64 -4.56
N ALA A 34 -7.44 8.53 -5.42
CA ALA A 34 -8.10 8.88 -6.68
C ALA A 34 -7.94 7.86 -7.82
N GLU A 35 -7.10 6.83 -7.65
CA GLU A 35 -6.65 5.97 -8.75
C GLU A 35 -7.07 4.49 -8.57
N PRO A 36 -8.30 4.11 -8.97
CA PRO A 36 -8.79 2.72 -8.92
C PRO A 36 -7.94 1.75 -9.73
N ALA A 37 -7.38 2.21 -10.86
CA ALA A 37 -6.54 1.41 -11.75
C ALA A 37 -5.25 0.99 -11.05
N ARG A 38 -4.54 1.96 -10.46
CA ARG A 38 -3.35 1.73 -9.65
C ARG A 38 -3.59 0.72 -8.54
N LYS A 39 -4.67 0.89 -7.76
CA LYS A 39 -5.03 -0.03 -6.68
C LYS A 39 -5.22 -1.47 -7.15
N ARG A 40 -5.87 -1.68 -8.31
CA ARG A 40 -6.06 -3.02 -8.88
C ARG A 40 -4.73 -3.64 -9.31
N LEU A 41 -3.92 -2.90 -10.05
CA LEU A 41 -2.61 -3.36 -10.55
C LEU A 41 -1.68 -3.74 -9.41
N THR A 42 -1.59 -2.88 -8.38
CA THR A 42 -0.80 -3.17 -7.18
C THR A 42 -1.28 -4.41 -6.44
N LYS A 43 -2.61 -4.62 -6.35
CA LYS A 43 -3.19 -5.81 -5.72
C LYS A 43 -2.87 -7.10 -6.50
N ASP A 44 -2.89 -7.03 -7.83
CA ASP A 44 -2.55 -8.19 -8.67
C ASP A 44 -1.07 -8.55 -8.54
N TYR A 45 -0.18 -7.55 -8.58
CA TYR A 45 1.26 -7.73 -8.38
C TYR A 45 1.60 -8.33 -7.01
N THR A 46 1.02 -7.79 -5.93
CA THR A 46 1.26 -8.26 -4.55
C THR A 46 0.75 -9.68 -4.34
N ARG A 47 -0.42 -10.01 -4.91
CA ARG A 47 -0.98 -11.37 -4.88
C ARG A 47 -0.04 -12.37 -5.57
N LEU A 48 0.36 -12.09 -6.80
CA LEU A 48 1.27 -12.98 -7.57
C LEU A 48 2.60 -13.17 -6.83
N SER A 49 3.17 -12.09 -6.30
CA SER A 49 4.42 -12.15 -5.54
C SER A 49 4.30 -13.05 -4.30
N THR A 50 3.19 -12.94 -3.56
CA THR A 50 2.92 -13.78 -2.38
C THR A 50 2.74 -15.25 -2.77
N GLN A 51 1.98 -15.51 -3.84
CA GLN A 51 1.70 -16.86 -4.30
C GLN A 51 2.95 -17.58 -4.81
N ILE A 52 3.87 -16.88 -5.48
CA ILE A 52 5.16 -17.43 -5.89
C ILE A 52 5.98 -17.86 -4.67
N VAL A 53 6.07 -17.02 -3.63
CA VAL A 53 6.81 -17.37 -2.40
C VAL A 53 6.22 -18.62 -1.74
N LEU A 54 4.89 -18.72 -1.67
CA LEU A 54 4.22 -19.91 -1.14
C LEU A 54 4.50 -21.16 -1.99
N ASN A 55 4.41 -21.05 -3.32
CA ASN A 55 4.67 -22.17 -4.23
C ASN A 55 6.14 -22.62 -4.19
N GLU A 56 7.08 -21.68 -4.12
CA GLU A 56 8.52 -21.99 -3.98
C GLU A 56 8.81 -22.68 -2.64
N THR A 57 8.11 -22.29 -1.57
CA THR A 57 8.22 -22.94 -0.26
C THR A 57 7.66 -24.37 -0.33
N ALA A 58 6.45 -24.53 -0.86
CA ALA A 58 5.83 -25.85 -1.05
C ALA A 58 6.70 -26.78 -1.92
N MET A 59 7.32 -26.26 -2.97
CA MET A 59 8.24 -27.03 -3.82
C MET A 59 9.48 -27.50 -3.05
N LYS A 60 10.07 -26.63 -2.20
CA LYS A 60 11.20 -27.00 -1.35
C LYS A 60 10.82 -28.09 -0.34
N ASP A 61 9.63 -27.98 0.24
CA ASP A 61 9.11 -28.96 1.20
C ASP A 61 8.87 -30.31 0.52
N SER A 62 8.26 -30.33 -0.67
CA SER A 62 8.09 -31.54 -1.48
C SER A 62 9.43 -32.18 -1.84
N LEU A 63 10.44 -31.38 -2.20
CA LEU A 63 11.77 -31.89 -2.50
C LEU A 63 12.45 -32.49 -1.25
N ALA A 64 12.24 -31.88 -0.08
CA ALA A 64 12.73 -32.41 1.18
C ALA A 64 12.05 -33.75 1.53
N TYR A 65 10.73 -33.83 1.32
CA TYR A 65 9.97 -35.07 1.51
C TYR A 65 10.52 -36.21 0.64
N VAL A 66 10.69 -35.99 -0.67
CA VAL A 66 11.25 -37.00 -1.60
C VAL A 66 12.64 -37.48 -1.15
N LYS A 67 13.50 -36.60 -0.63
CA LYS A 67 14.82 -36.98 -0.12
C LYS A 67 14.76 -37.87 1.13
N THR A 68 13.68 -37.76 1.92
CA THR A 68 13.48 -38.55 3.14
C THR A 68 12.75 -39.87 2.89
N MET A 69 12.11 -40.03 1.72
CA MET A 69 11.55 -41.31 1.31
C MET A 69 12.69 -42.33 1.22
N ARG A 70 12.65 -43.34 2.09
CA ARG A 70 13.51 -44.52 1.91
C ARG A 70 13.17 -45.13 0.55
N VAL A 71 14.18 -45.51 -0.22
CA VAL A 71 14.12 -46.00 -1.63
C VAL A 71 13.36 -47.34 -1.75
N VAL A 72 12.14 -47.42 -1.21
CA VAL A 72 11.30 -48.61 -1.17
C VAL A 72 10.35 -48.62 -2.37
N ASP A 73 10.03 -47.45 -2.93
CA ASP A 73 9.20 -47.29 -4.12
C ASP A 73 9.79 -46.23 -5.08
N GLU A 74 10.56 -46.70 -6.06
CA GLU A 74 11.16 -45.86 -7.10
C GLU A 74 10.10 -45.18 -7.99
N ALA A 75 8.94 -45.82 -8.17
CA ALA A 75 7.85 -45.27 -8.97
C ALA A 75 7.17 -44.08 -8.27
N GLU A 76 6.98 -44.17 -6.95
CA GLU A 76 6.46 -43.07 -6.14
C GLU A 76 7.41 -41.87 -6.12
N VAL A 77 8.72 -42.13 -5.99
CA VAL A 77 9.77 -41.09 -6.07
C VAL A 77 9.75 -40.38 -7.43
N GLU A 78 9.71 -41.13 -8.54
CA GLU A 78 9.68 -40.53 -9.88
C GLU A 78 8.39 -39.73 -10.12
N ALA A 79 7.24 -40.21 -9.62
CA ALA A 79 5.97 -39.49 -9.71
C ALA A 79 6.05 -38.12 -8.99
N HIS A 80 6.60 -38.07 -7.77
CA HIS A 80 6.80 -36.83 -7.06
C HIS A 80 7.81 -35.89 -7.75
N LEU A 81 8.89 -36.43 -8.32
CA LEU A 81 9.84 -35.63 -9.09
C LEU A 81 9.19 -35.03 -10.34
N SER A 82 8.28 -35.75 -11.00
CA SER A 82 7.49 -35.22 -12.12
C SER A 82 6.61 -34.05 -11.67
N GLN A 83 5.88 -34.21 -10.57
CA GLN A 83 5.06 -33.13 -10.00
C GLN A 83 5.88 -31.88 -9.62
N ILE A 84 7.08 -32.08 -9.07
CA ILE A 84 8.01 -30.99 -8.75
C ILE A 84 8.45 -30.25 -10.02
N LYS A 85 8.76 -30.98 -11.11
CA LYS A 85 9.11 -30.36 -12.41
C LYS A 85 7.96 -29.55 -13.00
N GLU A 86 6.74 -30.08 -12.92
CA GLU A 86 5.54 -29.36 -13.35
C GLU A 86 5.32 -28.10 -12.52
N LEU A 87 5.45 -28.20 -11.19
CA LEU A 87 5.32 -27.06 -10.29
C LEU A 87 6.38 -25.99 -10.57
N ALA A 88 7.62 -26.38 -10.86
CA ALA A 88 8.69 -25.45 -11.26
C ALA A 88 8.31 -24.66 -12.52
N THR A 89 7.79 -25.36 -13.53
CA THR A 89 7.31 -24.73 -14.78
C THR A 89 6.17 -23.74 -14.51
N CYS A 90 5.22 -24.13 -13.64
CA CYS A 90 4.14 -23.24 -13.22
C CYS A 90 4.67 -22.00 -12.48
N ILE A 91 5.61 -22.15 -11.55
CA ILE A 91 6.24 -21.04 -10.82
C ILE A 91 6.91 -20.05 -11.78
N ASP A 92 7.63 -20.54 -12.78
CA ASP A 92 8.30 -19.68 -13.76
C ASP A 92 7.29 -18.89 -14.60
N SER A 93 6.17 -19.51 -14.98
CA SER A 93 5.08 -18.80 -15.66
C SER A 93 4.45 -17.71 -14.78
N GLU A 94 4.26 -17.97 -13.49
CA GLU A 94 3.76 -16.97 -12.53
C GLU A 94 4.76 -15.84 -12.32
N LYS A 95 6.07 -16.12 -12.31
CA LYS A 95 7.12 -15.07 -12.26
C LYS A 95 7.01 -14.13 -13.45
N GLN A 96 6.84 -14.65 -14.66
CA GLN A 96 6.63 -13.83 -15.85
C GLN A 96 5.36 -12.97 -15.74
N ARG A 97 4.26 -13.54 -15.21
CA ARG A 97 3.02 -12.79 -14.95
C ARG A 97 3.23 -11.69 -13.92
N ARG A 98 3.98 -11.96 -12.85
CA ARG A 98 4.33 -10.97 -11.80
C ARG A 98 5.14 -9.82 -12.39
N ASP A 99 6.12 -10.12 -13.25
CA ASP A 99 6.98 -9.09 -13.85
C ASP A 99 6.17 -8.22 -14.82
N THR A 100 5.25 -8.83 -15.57
CA THR A 100 4.27 -8.11 -16.40
C THR A 100 3.35 -7.21 -15.55
N ALA A 101 2.87 -7.71 -14.42
CA ALA A 101 2.05 -6.93 -13.50
C ALA A 101 2.83 -5.75 -12.89
N LEU A 102 4.11 -5.94 -12.56
CA LEU A 102 4.98 -4.86 -12.09
C LEU A 102 5.17 -3.79 -13.16
N ALA A 103 5.45 -4.20 -14.40
CA ALA A 103 5.56 -3.27 -15.53
C ALA A 103 4.29 -2.45 -15.73
N ALA A 104 3.11 -3.06 -15.58
CA ALA A 104 1.83 -2.34 -15.63
C ALA A 104 1.68 -1.33 -14.47
N VAL A 105 2.10 -1.68 -13.26
CA VAL A 105 2.12 -0.73 -12.11
C VAL A 105 3.02 0.46 -12.44
N VAL A 106 4.26 0.21 -12.89
CA VAL A 106 5.22 1.27 -13.27
C VAL A 106 4.64 2.15 -14.37
N ALA A 107 4.09 1.57 -15.43
CA ALA A 107 3.48 2.33 -16.53
C ALA A 107 2.31 3.21 -16.06
N GLN A 108 1.53 2.75 -15.08
CA GLN A 108 0.45 3.55 -14.50
C GLN A 108 0.97 4.72 -13.67
N GLU A 109 1.99 4.52 -12.83
CA GLU A 109 2.58 5.59 -12.00
C GLU A 109 3.22 6.68 -12.87
N TRP A 110 3.89 6.30 -13.95
CA TRP A 110 4.60 7.23 -14.86
C TRP A 110 3.74 7.72 -16.02
N LYS A 111 2.43 7.44 -16.02
CA LYS A 111 1.54 7.75 -17.15
C LYS A 111 1.56 9.23 -17.54
N GLU A 112 1.63 10.12 -16.56
CA GLU A 112 1.63 11.59 -16.75
C GLU A 112 3.04 12.17 -16.92
N GLN A 113 4.09 11.39 -16.61
CA GLN A 113 5.49 11.83 -16.52
C GLN A 113 6.39 11.01 -17.47
N ARG A 114 5.85 10.60 -18.62
CA ARG A 114 6.53 9.66 -19.53
C ARG A 114 7.93 10.11 -19.97
N THR A 115 8.10 11.40 -20.28
CA THR A 115 9.40 11.94 -20.73
C THR A 115 10.45 11.89 -19.63
N GLU A 116 10.05 12.09 -18.37
CA GLU A 116 10.95 11.97 -17.22
C GLU A 116 11.33 10.51 -16.98
N PHE A 117 10.35 9.60 -17.09
CA PHE A 117 10.59 8.16 -17.00
C PHE A 117 11.59 7.67 -18.06
N GLU A 118 11.40 8.07 -19.31
CA GLU A 118 12.31 7.72 -20.42
C GLU A 118 13.73 8.23 -20.16
N TYR A 119 13.86 9.47 -19.67
CA TYR A 119 15.16 10.02 -19.27
C TYR A 119 15.82 9.19 -18.18
N LEU A 120 15.08 8.86 -17.10
CA LEU A 120 15.61 8.04 -16.00
C LEU A 120 16.05 6.65 -16.46
N VAL A 121 15.25 5.98 -17.29
CA VAL A 121 15.59 4.65 -17.82
C VAL A 121 16.87 4.69 -18.67
N GLN A 122 17.08 5.76 -19.45
CA GLN A 122 18.27 5.92 -20.29
C GLN A 122 19.55 6.24 -19.50
N HIS A 123 19.42 6.85 -18.31
CA HIS A 123 20.55 7.34 -17.50
C HIS A 123 20.76 6.56 -16.21
N VAL A 124 20.01 5.46 -16.00
CA VAL A 124 20.27 4.54 -14.89
C VAL A 124 21.64 3.89 -15.08
N ASP A 125 22.54 4.16 -14.14
CA ASP A 125 23.84 3.52 -14.07
C ASP A 125 23.64 2.09 -13.55
N GLN A 126 24.00 1.09 -14.36
CA GLN A 126 23.77 -0.33 -14.04
C GLN A 126 24.71 -0.86 -12.94
N THR A 127 25.60 0.00 -12.42
CA THR A 127 26.63 -0.35 -11.43
C THR A 127 26.10 -0.42 -10.00
N GLU A 128 25.03 0.30 -9.66
CA GLU A 128 24.30 0.07 -8.42
C GLU A 128 23.36 -1.10 -8.64
N ASN A 129 23.40 -2.13 -7.78
CA ASN A 129 22.41 -3.20 -7.78
C ASN A 129 21.14 -2.68 -7.06
N PRO A 130 20.15 -2.11 -7.76
CA PRO A 130 19.08 -1.35 -7.11
C PRO A 130 17.80 -2.21 -7.02
N PHE A 131 17.86 -3.48 -7.39
CA PHE A 131 16.69 -4.33 -7.51
C PHE A 131 16.26 -4.79 -6.13
N ALA A 132 15.39 -3.99 -5.51
CA ALA A 132 14.62 -4.45 -4.37
C ALA A 132 13.92 -5.77 -4.74
N SER A 133 14.01 -6.78 -3.87
CA SER A 133 13.34 -8.05 -4.12
C SER A 133 11.83 -7.84 -4.29
N HIS A 134 11.20 -8.66 -5.13
CA HIS A 134 9.74 -8.64 -5.29
C HIS A 134 9.00 -8.81 -3.97
N GLU A 135 9.58 -9.57 -3.03
CA GLU A 135 9.03 -9.71 -1.69
C GLU A 135 9.00 -8.39 -0.92
N LYS A 136 10.11 -7.64 -0.94
CA LYS A 136 10.20 -6.33 -0.28
C LYS A 136 9.24 -5.33 -0.92
N LEU A 137 9.19 -5.28 -2.24
CA LEU A 137 8.26 -4.40 -2.98
C LEU A 137 6.80 -4.76 -2.69
N ALA A 138 6.45 -6.05 -2.71
CA ALA A 138 5.10 -6.51 -2.39
C ALA A 138 4.69 -6.14 -0.96
N ARG A 139 5.63 -6.24 0.00
CA ARG A 139 5.41 -5.82 1.39
C ARG A 139 5.10 -4.33 1.48
N ILE A 140 5.92 -3.47 0.86
CA ILE A 140 5.71 -2.02 0.83
C ILE A 140 4.34 -1.66 0.22
N TYR A 141 3.97 -2.31 -0.89
CA TYR A 141 2.68 -2.07 -1.52
C TYR A 141 1.49 -2.53 -0.65
N ASN A 142 1.65 -3.62 0.10
CA ASN A 142 0.64 -4.07 1.06
C ASN A 142 0.47 -3.07 2.22
N GLU A 143 1.57 -2.58 2.79
CA GLU A 143 1.57 -1.54 3.82
C GLU A 143 0.91 -0.25 3.30
N LEU A 144 1.26 0.18 2.09
CA LEU A 144 0.65 1.36 1.46
C LEU A 144 -0.87 1.19 1.26
N SER A 145 -1.31 -0.02 0.89
CA SER A 145 -2.72 -0.35 0.75
C SER A 145 -3.46 -0.28 2.09
N GLN A 146 -2.86 -0.80 3.17
CA GLN A 146 -3.40 -0.72 4.53
C GLN A 146 -3.50 0.73 5.00
N ASN A 147 -2.44 1.52 4.84
CA ASN A 147 -2.44 2.96 5.12
C ASN A 147 -3.54 3.69 4.34
N GLY A 148 -3.77 3.31 3.08
CA GLY A 148 -4.87 3.85 2.27
C GLY A 148 -6.25 3.55 2.86
N VAL A 149 -6.47 2.35 3.39
CA VAL A 149 -7.72 1.97 4.09
C VAL A 149 -7.91 2.80 5.35
N GLU A 150 -6.86 2.98 6.14
CA GLU A 150 -6.90 3.81 7.36
C GLU A 150 -7.20 5.28 7.04
N VAL A 151 -6.54 5.84 6.02
CA VAL A 151 -6.81 7.20 5.54
C VAL A 151 -8.27 7.35 5.09
N LEU A 152 -8.83 6.36 4.40
CA LEU A 152 -10.25 6.37 4.02
C LEU A 152 -11.18 6.33 5.24
N ALA A 153 -10.87 5.51 6.24
CA ALA A 153 -11.65 5.43 7.47
C ALA A 153 -11.62 6.75 8.25
N LEU A 154 -10.42 7.34 8.42
CA LEU A 154 -10.24 8.64 9.07
C LEU A 154 -10.96 9.75 8.29
N ARG A 155 -10.90 9.73 6.96
CA ARG A 155 -11.64 10.67 6.10
C ARG A 155 -13.14 10.58 6.33
N SER A 156 -13.69 9.37 6.46
CA SER A 156 -15.12 9.17 6.75
C SER A 156 -15.50 9.69 8.14
N LYS A 157 -14.67 9.43 9.16
CA LYS A 157 -14.86 9.96 10.52
C LYS A 157 -14.86 11.50 10.53
N LEU A 158 -13.88 12.11 9.85
CA LEU A 158 -13.77 13.57 9.78
C LEU A 158 -14.97 14.21 9.06
N LYS A 159 -15.44 13.60 7.97
CA LYS A 159 -16.67 14.06 7.28
C LYS A 159 -17.89 14.02 8.19
N ASN A 160 -18.06 12.95 8.96
CA ASN A 160 -19.16 12.82 9.91
C ASN A 160 -19.07 13.88 11.04
N CYS A 161 -17.88 14.12 11.58
CA CYS A 161 -17.70 15.16 12.59
C CYS A 161 -18.05 16.55 12.05
N LEU A 162 -17.66 16.86 10.80
CA LEU A 162 -18.00 18.12 10.17
C LEU A 162 -19.49 18.28 9.90
N SER A 163 -20.21 17.21 9.50
CA SER A 163 -21.66 17.29 9.34
C SER A 163 -22.36 17.57 10.67
N LEU A 164 -21.93 16.91 11.76
CA LEU A 164 -22.47 17.14 13.10
C LEU A 164 -22.21 18.57 13.59
N LEU A 165 -21.03 19.14 13.32
CA LEU A 165 -20.70 20.53 13.68
C LEU A 165 -21.47 21.54 12.84
N SER A 166 -21.73 21.23 11.56
CA SER A 166 -22.57 22.05 10.69
C SER A 166 -24.05 22.04 11.12
N GLU A 167 -24.51 20.94 11.72
CA GLU A 167 -25.89 20.79 12.23
C GLU A 167 -26.05 21.34 13.67
N GLY A 168 -24.96 21.32 14.46
CA GLY A 168 -24.91 21.78 15.86
C GLY A 168 -24.92 23.30 16.07
N GLY A 169 -25.03 24.10 15.00
CA GLY A 169 -25.25 25.55 15.08
C GLY A 169 -26.61 25.95 15.69
N GLY A 170 -27.52 24.99 15.88
CA GLY A 170 -28.72 25.14 16.71
C GLY A 170 -28.55 24.38 18.01
N GLY A 171 -28.27 25.10 19.10
CA GLY A 171 -27.85 24.54 20.38
C GLY A 171 -28.61 23.31 20.85
N ARG A 172 -27.86 22.30 21.28
CA ARG A 172 -28.25 21.39 22.35
C ARG A 172 -27.02 20.67 22.89
N GLU A 173 -26.76 20.94 24.16
CA GLU A 173 -25.83 20.25 25.05
C GLU A 173 -26.22 18.76 25.09
N VAL A 174 -25.34 17.87 24.63
CA VAL A 174 -25.58 16.41 24.67
C VAL A 174 -24.68 15.79 25.72
N HIS A 175 -25.32 15.30 26.78
CA HIS A 175 -24.75 14.60 27.91
C HIS A 175 -24.17 13.26 27.46
N PHE A 176 -22.85 13.08 27.56
CA PHE A 176 -22.20 11.79 27.35
C PHE A 176 -22.59 10.85 28.50
N ARG A 177 -23.27 9.74 28.19
CA ARG A 177 -23.44 8.63 29.11
C ARG A 177 -22.57 7.47 28.59
N GLU A 178 -21.53 7.15 29.35
CA GLU A 178 -20.71 5.94 29.21
C GLU A 178 -21.63 4.71 29.14
N LEU A 179 -21.40 3.86 28.15
CA LEU A 179 -21.92 2.49 28.16
C LEU A 179 -20.78 1.57 28.54
N GLY A 180 -20.89 1.02 29.74
CA GLY A 180 -20.03 0.00 30.30
C GLY A 180 -20.06 -1.27 29.46
N VAL A 181 -18.90 -1.91 29.45
CA VAL A 181 -18.64 -3.25 28.92
C VAL A 181 -19.12 -4.27 29.93
N ASP A 182 -19.91 -5.24 29.49
CA ASP A 182 -19.93 -6.61 30.00
C ASP A 182 -19.67 -7.56 28.83
#